data_AF-A0A0A7PBY5-F1
#
_entry.id   AF-A0A0A7PBY5-F1
#
_cell.length_a   1.000
_cell.length_b   1.000
_cell.length_c   1.000
_cell.angle_alpha   90.00
_cell.angle_beta   90.00
_cell.angle_gamma   90.00
#
_symmetry.space_group_name_H-M   'P 1'
#
loop_
_entity.id
_entity.type
_entity.pdbx_description
1 polymer ?
#
loop_
_entity_poly.entity_id
_entity_poly.type
_entity_poly.pdbx_seq_one_letter_code
_entity_poly.pdbx_strand_id
1 'polypeptide(L)'
;MEGFGGWYADFWKLSTERQVGFGVGPIPQSAIDRHVAGWGYEDADTFEFCIRALDGAYLMKANGSDDDAPPVSPMEAFRGATSHRRKG
;
A
#
# COMPACT_ATOMS: atom_id res chain seq x y z
N MET A 1 24.61 -13.49 10.35
CA MET A 1 23.14 -13.43 10.42
C MET A 1 22.78 -12.06 9.85
N GLU A 2 22.65 -11.96 8.52
CA GLU A 2 22.06 -10.75 7.94
C GLU A 2 20.61 -10.74 8.44
N GLY A 3 20.24 -9.76 9.27
CA GLY A 3 18.94 -9.71 9.94
C GLY A 3 17.78 -9.43 8.97
N PHE A 4 16.74 -8.75 9.45
CA PHE A 4 15.54 -8.41 8.67
C PHE A 4 15.77 -7.46 7.47
N GLY A 5 17.00 -7.03 7.20
CA GLY A 5 17.33 -6.11 6.10
C GLY A 5 17.00 -6.67 4.71
N GLY A 6 17.08 -7.99 4.53
CA GLY A 6 16.69 -8.64 3.26
C GLY A 6 15.19 -8.57 2.97
N TRP A 7 14.35 -8.56 4.01
CA TRP A 7 12.89 -8.63 3.85
C TRP A 7 12.30 -7.38 3.22
N TYR A 8 12.95 -6.22 3.42
CA TYR A 8 12.57 -4.99 2.73
C TYR A 8 12.82 -5.07 1.22
N ALA A 9 13.94 -5.69 0.80
CA ALA A 9 14.20 -5.93 -0.62
C ALA A 9 13.23 -6.97 -1.19
N ASP A 10 12.93 -8.02 -0.43
CA ASP A 10 11.95 -9.03 -0.80
C ASP A 10 10.54 -8.46 -0.99
N PHE A 11 10.12 -7.52 -0.14
CA PHE A 11 8.86 -6.80 -0.30
C PHE A 11 8.74 -6.13 -1.69
N TRP A 12 9.79 -5.43 -2.13
CA TRP A 12 9.79 -4.77 -3.44
C TRP A 12 9.81 -5.77 -4.59
N LYS A 13 10.54 -6.88 -4.44
CA LYS A 13 10.55 -7.98 -5.41
C LYS A 13 9.16 -8.60 -5.55
N LEU A 14 8.53 -8.98 -4.45
CA LEU A 14 7.18 -9.56 -4.41
C LEU A 14 6.12 -8.58 -4.92
N SER A 15 6.31 -7.28 -4.71
CA SER A 15 5.42 -6.25 -5.22
C SER A 15 5.34 -6.18 -6.75
N THR A 16 6.29 -6.78 -7.47
CA THR A 16 6.21 -6.88 -8.94
C THR A 16 5.18 -7.90 -9.44
N GLU A 17 4.75 -8.84 -8.58
CA GLU A 17 3.75 -9.86 -8.91
C GLU A 17 2.31 -9.40 -8.63
N ARG A 18 2.11 -8.13 -8.21
CA ARG A 18 0.80 -7.58 -7.90
C ARG A 18 -0.08 -7.50 -9.14
N GLN A 19 -1.37 -7.71 -8.93
CA GLN A 19 -2.38 -7.48 -9.96
C GLN A 19 -2.56 -5.97 -10.18
N VAL A 20 -2.65 -5.57 -11.45
CA VAL A 20 -2.91 -4.18 -11.87
C VAL A 20 -4.34 -4.11 -12.40
N GLY A 21 -5.16 -3.21 -11.83
CA GLY A 21 -6.56 -3.02 -12.20
C GLY A 21 -7.06 -1.61 -11.85
N PHE A 22 -8.27 -1.48 -11.29
CA PHE A 22 -8.83 -0.21 -10.78
C PHE A 22 -8.13 0.36 -9.53
N GLY A 23 -6.90 -0.07 -9.28
CA GLY A 23 -6.11 0.20 -8.09
C GLY A 23 -4.98 -0.81 -7.96
N VAL A 24 -4.15 -0.62 -6.95
CA VAL A 24 -3.08 -1.54 -6.61
C VAL A 24 -3.64 -2.64 -5.71
N GLY A 25 -3.51 -3.90 -6.14
CA GLY A 25 -3.91 -5.07 -5.36
C GLY A 25 -2.83 -5.53 -4.37
N PRO A 26 -3.19 -6.36 -3.37
CA PRO A 26 -2.24 -6.94 -2.43
C PRO A 26 -1.24 -7.87 -3.13
N ILE A 27 -0.12 -8.16 -2.46
CA ILE A 27 0.80 -9.20 -2.92
C ILE A 27 0.06 -10.55 -2.93
N PRO A 28 0.08 -11.31 -4.03
CA PRO A 28 -0.56 -12.62 -4.08
C PRO A 28 0.00 -13.56 -3.02
N GLN A 29 -0.87 -14.28 -2.30
CA GLN A 29 -0.42 -15.28 -1.32
C GLN A 29 0.53 -16.31 -1.94
N SER A 30 0.23 -16.76 -3.16
CA SER A 30 1.07 -17.70 -3.90
C SER A 30 2.50 -17.20 -4.17
N ALA A 31 2.72 -15.89 -4.21
CA ALA A 31 4.06 -15.33 -4.36
C ALA A 31 4.84 -15.42 -3.03
N ILE A 32 4.17 -15.15 -1.90
CA ILE A 32 4.74 -15.30 -0.56
C ILE A 32 5.04 -16.78 -0.28
N ASP A 33 4.08 -17.68 -0.52
CA ASP A 33 4.23 -19.13 -0.31
C ASP A 33 5.43 -19.69 -1.10
N ARG A 34 5.63 -19.21 -2.34
CA ARG A 34 6.77 -19.61 -3.17
C ARG A 34 8.09 -19.07 -2.63
N HIS A 35 8.10 -17.86 -2.07
CA HIS A 35 9.30 -17.21 -1.56
C HIS A 35 9.81 -17.86 -0.27
N VAL A 36 8.90 -18.23 0.63
CA VAL A 36 9.23 -18.91 1.90
C VAL A 36 9.30 -20.43 1.77
N ALA A 37 9.18 -20.97 0.55
CA ALA A 37 9.22 -22.40 0.32
C ALA A 37 10.54 -23.01 0.82
N GLY A 38 10.44 -23.92 1.80
CA GLY A 38 11.59 -24.58 2.42
C GLY A 38 12.22 -23.84 3.60
N TRP A 39 11.64 -22.72 4.04
CA TRP A 39 12.04 -22.04 5.28
C TRP A 39 11.52 -22.80 6.51
N GLY A 40 12.10 -22.50 7.67
CA GLY A 40 11.53 -22.94 8.94
C GLY A 40 10.16 -22.30 9.16
N TYR A 41 9.24 -23.02 9.80
CA TYR A 41 7.87 -22.56 10.04
C TYR A 41 7.83 -21.19 10.73
N GLU A 42 8.64 -20.99 11.76
CA GLU A 42 8.68 -19.73 12.52
C GLU A 42 9.20 -18.55 11.68
N ASP A 43 10.23 -18.78 10.85
CA ASP A 43 10.79 -17.76 9.97
C ASP A 43 9.80 -17.39 8.85
N ALA A 44 9.13 -18.39 8.28
CA ALA A 44 8.10 -18.20 7.25
C ALA A 44 6.90 -17.41 7.78
N ASP A 45 6.40 -17.77 8.96
CA ASP A 45 5.28 -17.08 9.62
C ASP A 45 5.64 -15.64 9.98
N THR A 46 6.83 -15.44 10.56
CA THR A 46 7.33 -14.09 10.90
C THR A 46 7.51 -13.23 9.64
N PHE A 47 8.07 -13.80 8.58
CA PHE A 47 8.22 -13.12 7.29
C PHE A 47 6.86 -12.72 6.72
N GLU A 48 5.92 -13.66 6.65
CA GLU A 48 4.58 -13.39 6.13
C GLU A 48 3.89 -12.29 6.91
N PHE A 49 3.94 -12.34 8.25
CA PHE A 49 3.37 -11.31 9.11
C PHE A 49 3.96 -9.92 8.79
N CYS A 50 5.28 -9.81 8.70
CA CYS A 50 5.95 -8.55 8.38
C CYS A 50 5.64 -8.04 6.98
N ILE A 51 5.66 -8.92 5.96
CA ILE A 51 5.35 -8.55 4.57
C ILE A 51 3.89 -8.11 4.44
N ARG A 52 2.95 -8.76 5.13
CA ARG A 52 1.53 -8.37 5.14
C ARG A 52 1.29 -7.02 5.79
N ALA A 53 2.00 -6.72 6.88
CA ALA A 53 1.95 -5.40 7.52
C ALA A 53 2.46 -4.29 6.58
N LEU A 54 3.60 -4.53 5.90
CA LEU A 54 4.14 -3.61 4.88
C LEU A 54 3.18 -3.46 3.69
N ASP A 55 2.60 -4.56 3.23
CA ASP A 55 1.62 -4.57 2.14
C ASP A 55 0.40 -3.71 2.48
N GLY A 56 -0.15 -3.85 3.68
CA GLY A 56 -1.26 -3.01 4.17
C GLY A 56 -0.92 -1.51 4.16
N ALA A 57 0.25 -1.13 4.66
CA ALA A 57 0.70 0.27 4.66
C ALA A 57 0.88 0.81 3.24
N TYR A 58 1.43 0.00 2.33
CA TYR A 58 1.60 0.37 0.93
C TYR A 58 0.25 0.55 0.23
N LEU A 59 -0.70 -0.36 0.42
CA LEU A 59 -2.04 -0.28 -0.16
C LEU A 59 -2.82 0.94 0.36
N MET A 60 -2.71 1.25 1.65
CA MET A 60 -3.29 2.48 2.21
C MET A 60 -2.75 3.72 1.52
N LYS A 61 -1.46 3.78 1.23
CA LYS A 61 -0.85 4.92 0.54
C LYS A 61 -1.15 4.94 -0.97
N ALA A 62 -1.14 3.78 -1.61
CA ALA A 62 -1.28 3.65 -3.07
C ALA A 62 -2.73 3.79 -3.54
N ASN A 63 -3.70 3.37 -2.71
CA ASN A 63 -5.13 3.47 -2.99
C ASN A 63 -5.83 4.58 -2.18
N GLY A 64 -5.12 5.24 -1.26
CA GLY A 64 -5.63 6.38 -0.52
C GLY A 64 -5.97 7.52 -1.46
N SER A 65 -7.18 8.07 -1.32
CA SER A 65 -7.72 9.15 -2.15
C SER A 65 -6.74 10.31 -2.29
N ASP A 66 -6.75 10.91 -3.48
CA ASP A 66 -6.33 12.30 -3.77
C ASP A 66 -7.14 13.34 -2.95
N ASP A 67 -7.45 13.09 -1.67
CA ASP A 67 -8.15 14.04 -0.79
C ASP A 67 -7.28 15.28 -0.46
N ASP A 68 -6.02 15.27 -0.92
CA ASP A 68 -5.09 16.41 -0.90
C ASP A 68 -4.74 16.88 -2.33
N ALA A 69 -5.57 16.55 -3.33
CA ALA A 69 -5.47 17.20 -4.63
C ALA A 69 -5.81 18.69 -4.43
N PRO A 70 -4.88 19.62 -4.71
CA PRO A 70 -5.23 21.03 -4.69
C PRO A 70 -6.37 21.25 -5.68
N PRO A 71 -7.35 22.11 -5.35
CA PRO A 71 -8.53 22.31 -6.18
C PRO A 71 -8.10 22.57 -7.62
N VAL A 72 -8.68 21.81 -8.56
CA VAL A 72 -8.27 21.79 -9.99
C VAL A 72 -8.47 23.14 -10.68
N SER A 73 -9.08 24.12 -10.00
CA SER A 73 -8.97 25.54 -10.33
C SER A 73 -9.20 26.45 -9.10
N PRO A 74 -8.50 27.59 -9.00
CA PRO A 74 -8.76 28.63 -7.99
C PRO A 74 -10.23 29.09 -7.90
N MET A 75 -10.99 29.00 -9.00
CA MET A 75 -12.42 29.34 -9.02
C MET A 75 -13.29 28.36 -8.23
N GLU A 76 -12.93 27.08 -8.19
CA GLU A 76 -13.69 26.07 -7.43
C GLU A 76 -13.45 26.21 -5.93
N ALA A 77 -12.21 26.51 -5.52
CA ALA A 77 -11.87 26.82 -4.14
C ALA A 77 -12.70 28.01 -3.60
N PHE A 78 -12.82 29.07 -4.40
CA PHE A 78 -13.59 30.27 -4.04
C PHE A 78 -15.10 30.00 -3.96
N ARG A 79 -15.66 29.20 -4.87
CA ARG A 79 -17.08 28.81 -4.84
C ARG A 79 -17.43 27.97 -3.61
N GLY A 80 -16.56 27.04 -3.21
CA GLY A 80 -16.72 26.25 -1.99
C GLY A 80 -16.72 27.13 -0.72
N ALA A 81 -15.78 28.08 -0.63
CA ALA A 81 -15.67 28.99 0.51
C ALA A 81 -16.87 29.93 0.66
N THR A 82 -17.45 30.38 -0.45
CA THR A 82 -18.59 31.33 -0.45
C THR A 82 -19.95 30.66 -0.25
N SER A 83 -20.10 29.41 -0.67
CA SER A 83 -21.35 28.65 -0.48
C SER A 83 -21.56 28.19 0.98
N HIS A 84 -20.48 27.97 1.73
CA HIS A 84 -20.55 27.63 3.16
C HIS A 84 -21.08 28.78 4.05
N ARG A 85 -21.02 30.03 3.57
CA ARG A 85 -21.42 31.22 4.35
C ARG A 85 -22.94 31.47 4.36
N ARG A 86 -23.72 30.81 3.51
CA ARG A 86 -25.15 31.12 3.30
C ARG A 86 -26.12 30.24 4.10
N LYS A 87 -25.63 29.28 4.88
CA LYS A 87 -26.42 28.46 5.84
C LYS A 87 -26.05 28.76 7.29
N GLY A 88 -26.02 30.04 7.65
CA GLY A 88 -25.99 30.53 9.03
C GLY A 88 -27.12 31.51 9.22
#